data_AF-A0A949E0X4-F1
#
_entry.id   AF-A0A949E0X4-F1
#
_cell.length_a   1.000
_cell.length_b   1.000
_cell.length_c   1.000
_cell.angle_alpha   90.00
_cell.angle_beta   90.00
_cell.angle_gamma   90.00
#
_symmetry.space_group_name_H-M   'P 1'
#
loop_
_entity.id
_entity.type
_entity.pdbx_description
1 polymer ?
#
loop_
_entity_poly.entity_id
_entity_poly.type
_entity_poly.pdbx_seq_one_letter_code
_entity_poly.pdbx_strand_id
1 'polypeptide(L)' 'MTRIEENYQRITDDRRSFDIRFWQFQGDRAIFEAVSDMLHDYFLMRGKDANEFRLQRTVESFQKA' A
#
# COMPACT_ATOMS: atom_id res chain seq x y z
N MET A 1 17.71 -14.20 8.36
CA MET A 1 17.68 -14.43 6.90
C MET A 1 16.29 -14.02 6.43
N THR A 2 16.17 -12.93 5.67
CA THR A 2 14.88 -12.41 5.22
C THR A 2 14.35 -13.33 4.12
N ARG A 3 13.16 -13.90 4.31
CA ARG A 3 12.51 -14.75 3.30
C ARG A 3 11.87 -13.82 2.28
N ILE A 4 12.35 -13.85 1.04
CA ILE A 4 11.74 -13.14 -0.08
C ILE A 4 10.70 -14.09 -0.70
N GLU A 5 9.49 -13.58 -0.94
CA GLU A 5 8.40 -14.31 -1.58
C GLU A 5 7.94 -13.51 -2.81
N GLU A 6 7.93 -14.16 -3.97
CA GLU A 6 7.61 -13.56 -5.26
C GLU A 6 6.63 -14.46 -6.02
N ASN A 7 5.73 -13.86 -6.79
CA ASN A 7 4.75 -14.58 -7.60
C ASN A 7 4.97 -14.33 -9.09
N TYR A 8 5.36 -15.39 -9.80
CA TYR A 8 5.61 -15.36 -11.24
C TYR A 8 4.42 -16.01 -11.97
N GLN A 9 3.48 -15.19 -12.45
CA GLN A 9 2.32 -15.65 -13.19
C GLN A 9 2.03 -14.77 -14.42
N ARG A 10 1.31 -15.31 -15.40
CA ARG A 10 0.77 -14.52 -16.52
C ARG A 10 -0.33 -13.61 -15.99
N ILE A 11 -0.41 -12.38 -16.52
CA ILE A 11 -1.47 -11.42 -16.14
C ILE A 11 -2.87 -11.99 -16.38
N THR A 12 -3.04 -12.84 -17.40
CA THR A 12 -4.32 -13.50 -17.71
C THR A 12 -4.72 -14.59 -16.71
N ASP A 13 -3.76 -15.12 -15.95
CA ASP A 13 -3.97 -16.21 -15.00
C ASP A 13 -4.19 -15.67 -13.58
N ASP A 14 -4.67 -14.43 -13.44
CA ASP A 14 -4.83 -13.67 -12.19
C ASP A 14 -5.46 -14.49 -11.05
N ARG A 15 -4.60 -15.18 -10.30
CA ARG A 15 -4.97 -15.82 -9.05
C ARG A 15 -4.69 -14.83 -7.93
N ARG A 16 -5.70 -14.01 -7.64
CA ARG A 16 -5.76 -13.14 -6.45
C ARG A 16 -5.48 -13.87 -5.13
N SER A 17 -5.50 -15.20 -5.10
CA SER A 17 -5.17 -16.00 -3.92
C SER A 17 -3.75 -15.76 -3.40
N PHE A 18 -2.78 -15.50 -4.28
CA PHE A 18 -1.44 -15.10 -3.85
C PHE A 18 -1.49 -13.72 -3.18
N ASP A 19 -2.04 -12.71 -3.87
CA ASP A 19 -2.07 -11.34 -3.37
C ASP A 19 -2.80 -11.23 -2.05
N ILE A 20 -3.95 -11.90 -1.92
CA ILE A 20 -4.73 -11.92 -0.69
C ILE A 20 -3.90 -12.49 0.45
N ARG A 21 -3.28 -13.67 0.28
CA ARG A 21 -2.46 -14.26 1.34
C ARG A 21 -1.23 -13.43 1.67
N PHE A 22 -0.54 -12.96 0.64
CA PHE A 22 0.69 -12.20 0.78
C PHE A 22 0.43 -10.92 1.57
N TRP A 23 -0.57 -10.14 1.17
CA TRP A 23 -0.89 -8.88 1.84
C TRP A 23 -1.45 -9.10 3.24
N GLN A 24 -2.32 -10.08 3.45
CA GLN A 24 -2.83 -10.41 4.79
C GLN A 24 -1.73 -10.82 5.76
N PHE A 25 -0.62 -11.41 5.28
CA PHE A 25 0.51 -11.82 6.11
C PHE A 25 1.41 -10.64 6.56
N GLN A 26 1.44 -9.51 5.84
CA GLN A 26 2.34 -8.39 6.15
C GLN A 26 1.95 -7.60 7.41
N GLY A 27 0.68 -7.65 7.81
CA GLY A 27 0.14 -6.83 8.88
C GLY A 27 -0.29 -5.43 8.44
N ASP A 28 -1.17 -4.82 9.23
CA ASP A 28 -1.84 -3.55 8.93
C ASP A 28 -0.87 -2.39 8.66
N ARG A 29 0.18 -2.24 9.48
CA ARG A 29 1.18 -1.17 9.34
C ARG A 29 1.94 -1.26 8.02
N ALA A 30 2.45 -2.44 7.67
CA ALA A 30 3.23 -2.63 6.45
C ALA A 30 2.37 -2.42 5.19
N ILE A 31 1.10 -2.85 5.23
CA ILE A 31 0.13 -2.56 4.16
C ILE A 31 -0.08 -1.05 4.04
N PHE A 32 -0.28 -0.35 5.16
CA PHE A 32 -0.52 1.09 5.16
C PHE A 32 0.67 1.89 4.61
N GLU A 33 1.89 1.55 5.02
CA GLU A 33 3.12 2.19 4.53
C GLU A 33 3.27 1.96 3.01
N ALA A 34 3.12 0.72 2.53
CA ALA A 34 3.24 0.41 1.09
C ALA A 34 2.19 1.15 0.22
N VAL A 35 0.94 1.24 0.69
CA VAL A 35 -0.11 1.97 -0.03
C VAL A 35 0.13 3.48 0.00
N SER A 36 0.64 4.01 1.12
CA SER A 36 0.98 5.44 1.23
C SER A 36 2.08 5.83 0.24
N ASP A 37 3.12 5.01 0.12
CA ASP A 37 4.20 5.24 -0.85
C ASP A 37 3.68 5.21 -2.30
N MET A 38 2.83 4.23 -2.63
CA MET A 38 2.23 4.12 -3.97
C MET A 38 1.38 5.35 -4.32
N LEU A 39 0.63 5.89 -3.34
CA LEU A 39 -0.13 7.12 -3.52
C LEU A 39 0.79 8.33 -3.69
N HIS A 40 1.86 8.42 -2.92
CA HIS A 40 2.85 9.49 -3.06
C HIS A 40 3.44 9.54 -4.47
N ASP A 41 3.89 8.39 -4.98
CA ASP A 41 4.41 8.28 -6.34
C ASP A 41 3.36 8.70 -7.39
N TYR A 42 2.11 8.25 -7.23
CA TYR A 42 1.03 8.65 -8.13
C TYR A 42 0.80 10.17 -8.14
N PHE A 43 0.79 10.82 -6.97
CA PHE A 43 0.59 12.28 -6.88
C PHE A 43 1.75 13.04 -7.49
N LEU A 44 3.00 12.62 -7.22
CA LEU A 44 4.20 13.20 -7.83
C LEU A 44 4.15 13.08 -9.36
N MET A 45 3.84 11.90 -9.91
CA MET A 45 3.73 11.69 -11.36
C MET A 45 2.64 12.54 -12.01
N ARG A 46 1.62 12.93 -11.25
CA ARG A 46 0.50 13.76 -11.72
C ARG A 46 0.69 15.26 -11.45
N GLY A 47 1.81 15.67 -10.85
CA GLY A 47 2.05 17.07 -10.46
C GLY A 47 1.05 17.59 -9.43
N LYS A 48 0.46 16.68 -8.62
CA LYS A 48 -0.45 17.02 -7.53
C LYS A 48 0.34 17.13 -6.23
N ASP A 49 -0.21 17.87 -5.28
CA ASP A 49 0.39 17.98 -3.95
C ASP A 49 0.39 16.62 -3.24
N ALA A 50 1.58 16.06 -3.06
CA ALA A 50 1.80 14.75 -2.46
C ALA A 50 2.02 14.83 -0.92
N ASN A 51 2.03 16.04 -0.34
CA ASN A 51 2.36 16.23 1.07
C ASN A 51 1.19 15.96 2.03
N GLU A 52 -0.06 15.93 1.54
CA GLU A 52 -1.24 15.73 2.40
C GLU A 52 -2.29 14.78 1.79
N PHE A 53 -2.13 13.48 2.03
CA PHE A 53 -3.21 12.54 1.72
C PHE A 53 -4.44 12.81 2.60
N ARG A 54 -5.62 12.73 1.98
CA ARG A 54 -6.90 12.86 2.70
C ARG A 54 -7.02 11.87 3.86
N LEU A 55 -6.54 10.64 3.68
CA LEU A 55 -6.61 9.60 4.70
C LEU A 55 -5.73 9.93 5.92
N GLN A 56 -4.52 10.43 5.69
CA GLN A 56 -3.61 10.86 6.76
C GLN A 56 -4.24 12.00 7.59
N ARG A 57 -4.81 13.02 6.93
CA ARG A 57 -5.54 14.10 7.63
C ARG A 57 -6.68 13.59 8.50
N THR A 58 -7.42 12.59 8.02
CA THR A 58 -8.52 11.98 8.79
C THR A 58 -7.99 11.20 10.00
N VAL A 59 -6.93 10.42 9.87
CA VAL A 59 -6.33 9.67 10.99
C VAL A 59 -5.74 10.63 12.04
N GLU A 60 -5.02 11.67 11.62
CA GLU A 60 -4.49 12.70 12.53
C GLU A 60 -5.61 13.44 13.27
N SER A 61 -6.75 13.66 12.62
CA SER A 61 -7.92 14.29 13.27
C SER A 61 -8.56 13.40 14.34
N PHE A 62 -8.48 12.07 14.21
CA PHE A 62 -8.98 11.13 15.23
C PHE A 62 -8.04 11.01 16.44
N GLN A 63 -6.75 11.32 16.29
CA GLN A 63 -5.77 11.26 17.40
C GLN A 63 -5.72 12.53 18.26
N LYS A 64 -6.37 13.63 17.85
CA LYS A 64 -6.54 14.82 18.69
C LYS A 64 -7.78 14.66 19.57
N ALA A 65 -7.62 13.98 20.70
CA ALA A 65 -8.54 14.01 21.84
C ALA A 65 -7.79 14.50 23.09
#